data_AF-A0A8T6TV28-F1
#
_entry.id   AF-A0A8T6TV28-F1
#
_cell.length_a   1.000
_cell.length_b   1.000
_cell.length_c   1.000
_cell.angle_alpha   90.00
_cell.angle_beta   90.00
_cell.angle_gamma   90.00
#
_symmetry.space_group_name_H-M   'P 1'
#
loop_
_entity.id
_entity.type
_entity.pdbx_description
1 polymer ?
#
loop_
_entity_poly.entity_id
_entity_poly.type
_entity_poly.pdbx_seq_one_letter_code
_entity_poly.pdbx_strand_id
1 'polypeptide(L)'
;MGTTEPEIDMRGFNPDRAITLTSVYRAGDPHQLAEKWQDLYERMADQEVGFTVGKGHTIEAYSPDGEFILFDFINLGGGEPRGYLVANNDTIQLIDPTIPPEAPQQTAVALSNALNDLFILGAVDEIKVHPVYATPGELRGQIEENIRTYCESYDFELIAQEPVSDRTLLLGATVFARTMREPPLWYDKLEEG
;
A
#
# COMPACT_ATOMS: atom_id res chain seq x y z
N MET A 1 -8.79 -28.37 5.27
CA MET A 1 -8.27 -28.24 3.90
C MET A 1 -7.07 -27.34 4.01
N GLY A 2 -5.88 -27.83 3.66
CA GLY A 2 -4.65 -27.06 3.76
C GLY A 2 -4.73 -25.88 2.79
N THR A 3 -4.64 -24.67 3.32
CA THR A 3 -4.38 -23.47 2.54
C THR A 3 -2.93 -23.57 2.09
N THR A 4 -2.70 -24.08 0.87
CA THR A 4 -1.44 -23.81 0.18
C THR A 4 -1.37 -22.30 0.00
N GLU A 5 -0.44 -21.64 0.70
CA GLU A 5 -0.08 -20.26 0.41
C GLU A 5 0.17 -20.16 -1.10
N PRO A 6 -0.41 -19.16 -1.80
CA PRO A 6 -0.16 -18.99 -3.22
C PRO A 6 1.36 -18.86 -3.44
N GLU A 7 1.91 -19.72 -4.28
CA GLU A 7 3.31 -19.66 -4.68
C GLU A 7 3.49 -18.40 -5.54
N ILE A 8 4.14 -17.37 -5.00
CA ILE A 8 4.43 -16.13 -5.72
C ILE A 8 5.61 -16.40 -6.65
N ASP A 9 5.35 -16.58 -7.94
CA ASP A 9 6.41 -16.67 -8.96
C ASP A 9 7.05 -15.29 -9.21
N MET A 10 7.98 -14.90 -8.33
CA MET A 10 8.72 -13.64 -8.47
C MET A 10 9.64 -13.63 -9.69
N ARG A 11 10.08 -14.80 -10.17
CA ARG A 11 10.99 -14.90 -11.33
C ARG A 11 10.27 -14.54 -12.62
N GLY A 12 9.00 -14.91 -12.75
CA GLY A 12 8.15 -14.49 -13.85
C GLY A 12 7.86 -12.98 -13.87
N PHE A 13 7.75 -12.35 -12.69
CA PHE A 13 7.46 -10.91 -12.58
C PHE A 13 8.71 -10.02 -12.73
N ASN A 14 9.87 -10.49 -12.27
CA ASN A 14 11.17 -9.79 -12.27
C ASN A 14 11.07 -8.32 -11.83
N PRO A 15 10.66 -8.06 -10.56
CA PRO A 15 10.49 -6.71 -10.03
C PRO A 15 11.82 -5.96 -9.90
N ASP A 16 11.76 -4.64 -10.09
CA ASP A 16 12.87 -3.74 -9.79
C ASP A 16 12.70 -3.07 -8.42
N ARG A 17 11.44 -2.81 -8.05
CA ARG A 17 11.06 -2.12 -6.80
C ARG A 17 9.88 -2.81 -6.14
N ALA A 18 9.75 -2.62 -4.84
CA ALA A 18 8.56 -2.98 -4.10
C ALA A 18 8.17 -1.87 -3.11
N ILE A 19 6.87 -1.75 -2.87
CA ILE A 19 6.32 -1.07 -1.70
C ILE A 19 5.69 -2.13 -0.81
N THR A 20 5.90 -2.02 0.50
CA THR A 20 5.30 -2.96 1.45
C THR A 20 4.32 -2.25 2.37
N LEU A 21 3.19 -2.90 2.61
CA LEU A 21 2.27 -2.61 3.71
C LEU A 21 2.22 -3.83 4.59
N THR A 22 2.34 -3.63 5.89
CA THR A 22 2.18 -4.71 6.85
C THR A 22 1.29 -4.28 8.00
N SER A 23 0.34 -5.15 8.33
CA SER A 23 -0.54 -5.03 9.47
C SER A 23 -0.14 -6.09 10.48
N VAL A 24 0.30 -5.69 11.68
CA VAL A 24 0.82 -6.62 12.70
C VAL A 24 -0.06 -6.58 13.94
N TYR A 25 -0.55 -7.73 14.38
CA TYR A 25 -1.31 -7.81 15.62
C TYR A 25 -0.36 -7.79 16.82
N ARG A 26 -0.45 -6.72 17.64
CA ARG A 26 0.26 -6.56 18.92
C ARG A 26 1.71 -7.05 18.89
N ALA A 27 2.60 -6.29 18.25
CA ALA A 27 4.02 -6.48 18.49
C ALA A 27 4.30 -6.10 19.96
N GLY A 28 4.36 -7.11 20.83
CA GLY A 28 4.47 -6.90 22.29
C GLY A 28 5.72 -6.11 22.69
N ASP A 29 6.74 -6.09 21.83
CA ASP A 29 7.87 -5.17 21.86
C ASP A 29 8.53 -5.02 20.45
N PRO A 30 9.35 -3.98 20.22
CA PRO A 30 10.01 -3.72 18.92
C PRO A 30 10.90 -4.84 18.38
N HIS A 31 11.51 -5.66 19.24
CA HIS A 31 12.35 -6.80 18.82
C HIS A 31 11.52 -7.89 18.15
N GLN A 32 10.33 -8.20 18.68
CA GLN A 32 9.43 -9.17 18.05
C GLN A 32 8.97 -8.72 16.67
N LEU A 33 8.74 -7.41 16.50
CA LEU A 33 8.43 -6.85 15.19
C LEU A 33 9.62 -7.01 14.23
N ALA A 34 10.83 -6.67 14.69
CA ALA A 34 12.05 -6.80 13.89
C ALA A 34 12.33 -8.25 13.47
N GLU A 35 12.14 -9.23 14.37
CA GLU A 35 12.28 -10.66 14.06
C GLU A 35 11.29 -11.13 12.99
N LYS A 36 10.02 -10.71 13.09
CA LYS A 36 9.02 -11.00 12.05
C LYS A 36 9.43 -10.43 10.68
N TRP A 37 9.93 -9.21 10.65
CA TRP A 37 10.43 -8.59 9.42
C TRP A 37 11.66 -9.28 8.86
N GLN A 38 12.60 -9.64 9.73
CA GLN A 38 13.81 -10.33 9.31
C GLN A 38 13.49 -11.67 8.64
N ASP A 39 12.64 -12.51 9.25
CA ASP A 39 12.22 -13.79 8.67
C ASP A 39 11.57 -13.59 7.28
N LEU A 40 10.70 -12.59 7.15
CA LEU A 40 10.05 -12.25 5.89
C LEU A 40 11.07 -11.84 4.81
N TYR A 41 12.00 -10.92 5.14
CA TYR A 41 13.00 -10.44 4.19
C TYR A 41 13.99 -11.53 3.79
N GLU A 42 14.39 -12.41 4.72
CA GLU A 42 15.22 -13.58 4.44
C GLU A 42 14.51 -14.53 3.46
N ARG A 43 13.24 -14.88 3.71
CA ARG A 43 12.44 -15.72 2.81
C ARG A 43 12.29 -15.14 1.41
N MET A 44 12.19 -13.82 1.28
CA MET A 44 12.14 -13.16 -0.03
C MET A 44 13.51 -13.14 -0.72
N ALA A 45 14.59 -12.92 0.04
CA ALA A 45 15.95 -12.93 -0.50
C ALA A 45 16.33 -14.31 -1.07
N ASP A 46 15.83 -15.40 -0.47
CA ASP A 46 16.04 -16.78 -0.92
C ASP A 46 15.42 -17.09 -2.31
N GLN A 47 14.54 -16.24 -2.84
CA GLN A 47 13.92 -16.45 -4.16
C GLN A 47 14.85 -16.16 -5.34
N GLU A 48 16.07 -15.65 -5.08
CA GLU A 48 17.08 -15.24 -6.08
C GLU A 48 16.59 -14.13 -7.04
N VAL A 49 15.61 -13.33 -6.62
CA VAL A 49 15.07 -12.20 -7.37
C VAL A 49 15.44 -10.90 -6.67
N GLY A 50 16.32 -10.11 -7.28
CA GLY A 50 16.80 -8.86 -6.68
C GLY A 50 15.89 -7.67 -6.97
N PHE A 51 15.31 -7.09 -5.93
CA PHE A 51 14.55 -5.83 -6.00
C PHE A 51 14.89 -4.93 -4.80
N THR A 52 14.49 -3.67 -4.86
CA THR A 52 14.66 -2.72 -3.74
C THR A 52 13.30 -2.33 -3.15
N VAL A 53 13.14 -2.47 -1.84
CA VAL A 53 11.98 -1.93 -1.13
C VAL A 53 12.17 -0.42 -0.95
N GLY A 54 11.30 0.38 -1.57
CA GLY A 54 11.42 1.85 -1.56
C GLY A 54 10.65 2.54 -0.42
N LYS A 55 9.51 1.96 -0.02
CA LYS A 55 8.70 2.40 1.13
C LYS A 55 8.12 1.18 1.83
N GLY A 56 8.09 1.23 3.16
CA GLY A 56 7.36 0.30 4.00
C GLY A 56 6.45 1.06 4.95
N HIS A 57 5.17 0.70 4.98
CA HIS A 57 4.19 1.21 5.94
C HIS A 57 3.79 0.08 6.88
N THR A 58 3.80 0.33 8.19
CA THR A 58 3.39 -0.65 9.20
C THR A 58 2.25 -0.07 10.02
N ILE A 59 1.19 -0.86 10.19
CA ILE A 59 0.06 -0.53 11.06
C ILE A 59 -0.13 -1.63 12.09
N GLU A 60 -0.68 -1.28 13.24
CA GLU A 60 -1.07 -2.25 14.26
C GLU A 60 -2.45 -2.82 13.92
N ALA A 61 -2.59 -4.14 13.84
CA ALA A 61 -3.89 -4.80 13.69
C ALA A 61 -4.65 -4.84 15.03
N TYR A 62 -5.97 -4.61 15.00
CA TYR A 62 -6.81 -4.75 16.20
C TYR A 62 -7.10 -6.21 16.61
N SER A 63 -6.98 -7.14 15.67
CA SER A 63 -7.19 -8.58 15.88
C SER A 63 -6.19 -9.39 15.08
N PRO A 64 -5.93 -10.66 15.46
CA PRO A 64 -5.10 -11.57 14.67
C PRO A 64 -5.59 -11.76 13.24
N ASP A 65 -6.90 -11.67 13.00
CA ASP A 65 -7.52 -11.78 11.67
C ASP A 65 -7.21 -10.58 10.75
N GLY A 66 -6.62 -9.51 11.29
CA GLY A 66 -6.17 -8.35 10.54
C GLY A 66 -4.66 -8.35 10.26
N GLU A 67 -3.93 -9.41 10.64
CA GLU A 67 -2.51 -9.52 10.34
C GLU A 67 -2.31 -9.92 8.87
N PHE A 68 -1.60 -9.09 8.11
CA PHE A 68 -1.27 -9.38 6.71
C PHE A 68 -0.01 -8.63 6.29
N ILE A 69 0.57 -9.10 5.19
CA ILE A 69 1.71 -8.49 4.51
C ILE A 69 1.34 -8.36 3.04
N LEU A 70 1.49 -7.17 2.49
CA LEU A 70 1.25 -6.85 1.09
C LEU A 70 2.54 -6.32 0.48
N PHE A 71 2.88 -6.83 -0.71
CA PHE A 71 3.94 -6.29 -1.55
C PHE A 71 3.34 -5.85 -2.88
N ASP A 72 3.45 -4.56 -3.17
CA ASP A 72 3.20 -4.01 -4.49
C ASP A 72 4.52 -3.99 -5.25
N PHE A 73 4.71 -5.02 -6.08
CA PHE A 73 5.88 -5.14 -6.94
C PHE A 73 5.76 -4.25 -8.17
N ILE A 74 6.85 -3.58 -8.52
CA ILE A 74 6.93 -2.64 -9.63
C ILE A 74 8.06 -3.09 -10.56
N ASN A 75 7.71 -3.29 -11.82
CA ASN A 75 8.65 -3.48 -12.92
C ASN A 75 8.76 -2.16 -13.68
N LEU A 76 9.95 -1.55 -13.68
CA LEU A 76 10.21 -0.26 -14.31
C LEU A 76 10.39 -0.39 -15.83
N GLY A 77 10.61 -1.61 -16.32
CA GLY A 77 10.94 -1.90 -17.72
C GLY A 77 12.33 -1.37 -18.12
N GLY A 78 12.80 -1.81 -19.30
CA GLY A 78 14.12 -1.44 -19.83
C GLY A 78 14.16 -0.14 -20.64
N GLY A 79 13.15 0.73 -20.53
CA GLY A 79 13.06 2.00 -21.30
C GLY A 79 13.44 3.22 -20.46
N GLU A 80 13.91 4.29 -21.10
CA GLU A 80 14.13 5.56 -20.40
C GLU A 80 12.77 6.16 -19.96
N PRO A 81 12.51 6.32 -18.66
CA PRO A 81 11.27 6.90 -18.18
C PRO A 81 11.19 8.38 -18.56
N ARG A 82 10.03 8.81 -19.05
CA ARG A 82 9.73 10.24 -19.20
C ARG A 82 9.33 10.80 -17.83
N GLY A 83 10.30 11.33 -17.10
CA GLY A 83 10.12 11.87 -15.75
C GLY A 83 10.23 10.83 -14.64
N TYR A 84 9.73 11.17 -13.45
CA TYR A 84 9.79 10.36 -12.24
C TYR A 84 8.44 9.69 -11.98
N LEU A 85 8.46 8.40 -11.67
CA LEU A 85 7.34 7.69 -11.08
C LEU A 85 7.45 7.80 -9.57
N VAL A 86 6.43 8.36 -8.93
CA VAL A 86 6.31 8.45 -7.48
C VAL A 86 5.22 7.48 -7.06
N ALA A 87 5.47 6.75 -5.99
CA ALA A 87 4.54 5.79 -5.47
C ALA A 87 4.47 5.90 -3.95
N ASN A 88 3.27 5.76 -3.41
CA ASN A 88 3.02 5.77 -1.99
C ASN A 88 2.07 4.62 -1.63
N ASN A 89 2.25 4.03 -0.46
CA ASN A 89 1.22 3.23 0.17
C ASN A 89 1.00 3.81 1.56
N ASP A 90 -0.23 4.20 1.85
CA ASP A 90 -0.66 4.44 3.22
C ASP A 90 -2.05 3.86 3.44
N THR A 91 -2.23 3.35 4.63
CA THR A 91 -3.46 2.71 5.05
C THR A 91 -3.72 3.04 6.50
N ILE A 92 -4.98 3.30 6.82
CA ILE A 92 -5.43 3.69 8.15
C ILE A 92 -6.60 2.82 8.57
N GLN A 93 -6.72 2.59 9.88
CA GLN A 93 -7.83 1.87 10.47
C GLN A 93 -8.80 2.88 11.09
N LEU A 94 -10.11 2.66 10.90
CA LEU A 94 -11.23 3.40 11.51
C LEU A 94 -10.94 4.89 11.80
N ILE A 95 -11.25 5.77 10.84
CA ILE A 95 -10.80 7.17 10.86
C ILE A 95 -11.61 8.01 11.84
N ASP A 96 -12.93 7.93 11.75
CA ASP A 96 -13.84 8.65 12.64
C ASP A 96 -14.87 7.68 13.23
N PRO A 97 -14.83 7.38 14.55
CA PRO A 97 -15.77 6.47 15.19
C PRO A 97 -17.18 7.07 15.35
N THR A 98 -17.38 8.36 15.06
CA THR A 98 -18.66 9.04 15.23
C THR A 98 -19.55 8.99 13.99
N ILE A 99 -18.99 8.58 12.84
CA ILE A 99 -19.73 8.41 11.59
C ILE A 99 -19.78 6.93 11.18
N PRO A 100 -20.76 6.53 10.35
CA PRO A 100 -20.84 5.16 9.85
C PRO A 100 -19.52 4.72 9.16
N PRO A 101 -19.07 3.47 9.34
CA PRO A 101 -17.89 2.92 8.66
C PRO A 101 -17.91 3.04 7.14
N GLU A 102 -19.09 2.94 6.54
CA GLU A 102 -19.36 3.03 5.11
C GLU A 102 -19.62 4.46 4.61
N ALA A 103 -19.48 5.46 5.48
CA ALA A 103 -19.66 6.85 5.09
C ALA A 103 -18.60 7.26 4.05
N PRO A 104 -18.96 7.95 2.95
CA PRO A 104 -18.02 8.37 1.91
C PRO A 104 -16.83 9.18 2.43
N GLN A 105 -17.01 9.92 3.53
CA GLN A 105 -15.97 10.69 4.20
C GLN A 105 -14.82 9.80 4.69
N GLN A 106 -15.10 8.58 5.15
CA GLN A 106 -14.07 7.64 5.57
C GLN A 106 -13.17 7.31 4.36
N THR A 107 -13.77 6.98 3.21
CA THR A 107 -13.04 6.73 1.97
C THR A 107 -12.26 7.94 1.49
N ALA A 108 -12.88 9.11 1.51
CA ALA A 108 -12.22 10.34 1.06
C ALA A 108 -10.97 10.64 1.89
N VAL A 109 -11.03 10.50 3.23
CA VAL A 109 -9.88 10.75 4.10
C VAL A 109 -8.78 9.71 3.89
N ALA A 110 -9.13 8.41 3.80
CA ALA A 110 -8.14 7.36 3.56
C ALA A 110 -7.39 7.53 2.22
N LEU A 111 -8.13 7.76 1.14
CA LEU A 111 -7.52 7.94 -0.18
C LEU A 111 -6.76 9.26 -0.29
N SER A 112 -7.26 10.35 0.31
CA SER A 112 -6.53 11.62 0.40
C SER A 112 -5.22 11.48 1.16
N ASN A 113 -5.21 10.69 2.24
CA ASN A 113 -4.00 10.45 3.02
C ASN A 113 -2.93 9.75 2.18
N ALA A 114 -3.30 8.70 1.43
CA ALA A 114 -2.37 8.01 0.54
C ALA A 114 -1.86 8.92 -0.60
N LEU A 115 -2.71 9.78 -1.16
CA LEU A 115 -2.35 10.68 -2.27
C LEU A 115 -1.47 11.87 -1.85
N ASN A 116 -1.57 12.32 -0.61
CA ASN A 116 -0.91 13.55 -0.14
C ASN A 116 0.60 13.54 -0.38
N ASP A 117 1.28 12.42 -0.12
CA ASP A 117 2.72 12.28 -0.32
C ASP A 117 3.13 12.46 -1.79
N LEU A 118 2.29 12.02 -2.74
CA LEU A 118 2.52 12.25 -4.17
C LEU A 118 2.41 13.75 -4.50
N PHE A 119 1.39 14.42 -3.95
CA PHE A 119 1.13 15.83 -4.23
C PHE A 119 2.18 16.77 -3.64
N ILE A 120 2.76 16.43 -2.48
CA ILE A 120 3.89 17.18 -1.91
C ILE A 120 5.08 17.19 -2.87
N LEU A 121 5.27 16.10 -3.63
CA LEU A 121 6.32 15.97 -4.65
C LEU A 121 5.92 16.56 -6.01
N GLY A 122 4.70 17.11 -6.13
CA GLY A 122 4.16 17.63 -7.38
C GLY A 122 3.91 16.54 -8.42
N ALA A 123 3.63 15.31 -7.98
CA ALA A 123 3.23 14.21 -8.84
C ALA A 123 1.70 14.18 -8.97
N VAL A 124 1.21 14.75 -10.07
CA VAL A 124 -0.22 14.96 -10.33
C VAL A 124 -0.67 14.40 -11.68
N ASP A 125 0.27 13.89 -12.49
CA ASP A 125 -0.02 13.31 -13.80
C ASP A 125 -0.20 11.79 -13.68
N GLU A 126 -1.09 11.21 -14.49
CA GLU A 126 -1.29 9.76 -14.58
C GLU A 126 -1.53 9.07 -13.22
N ILE A 127 -2.38 9.67 -12.37
CA ILE A 127 -2.66 9.14 -11.02
C ILE A 127 -3.39 7.81 -11.13
N LYS A 128 -2.82 6.77 -10.53
CA LYS A 128 -3.42 5.44 -10.38
C LYS A 128 -3.65 5.14 -8.90
N VAL A 129 -4.81 4.55 -8.60
CA VAL A 129 -5.19 4.16 -7.25
C VAL A 129 -5.44 2.65 -7.23
N HIS A 130 -4.66 1.94 -6.42
CA HIS A 130 -4.85 0.54 -6.08
C HIS A 130 -5.38 0.49 -4.65
N PRO A 131 -6.70 0.34 -4.44
CA PRO A 131 -7.27 0.38 -3.11
C PRO A 131 -6.74 -0.78 -2.27
N VAL A 132 -6.39 -0.48 -1.03
CA VAL A 132 -6.04 -1.49 -0.03
C VAL A 132 -7.04 -1.38 1.10
N TYR A 133 -7.90 -2.38 1.21
CA TYR A 133 -9.02 -2.34 2.13
C TYR A 133 -9.36 -3.71 2.69
N ALA A 134 -9.79 -3.72 3.95
CA ALA A 134 -10.48 -4.84 4.56
C ALA A 134 -11.85 -4.35 4.98
N THR A 135 -12.87 -5.18 4.79
CA THR A 135 -14.24 -4.80 5.11
C THR A 135 -15.08 -6.02 5.43
N PRO A 136 -15.94 -5.95 6.46
CA PRO A 136 -17.04 -6.90 6.61
C PRO A 136 -17.87 -6.98 5.33
N GLY A 137 -18.37 -8.18 5.01
CA GLY A 137 -19.05 -8.46 3.75
C GLY A 137 -20.28 -7.57 3.50
N GLU A 138 -20.99 -7.18 4.55
CA GLU A 138 -22.16 -6.30 4.47
C GLU A 138 -21.83 -4.85 4.07
N LEU A 139 -20.59 -4.40 4.32
CA LEU A 139 -20.13 -3.04 3.99
C LEU A 139 -19.40 -2.97 2.64
N ARG A 140 -18.98 -4.13 2.10
CA ARG A 140 -18.12 -4.23 0.91
C ARG A 140 -18.64 -3.42 -0.27
N GLY A 141 -19.90 -3.62 -0.65
CA GLY A 141 -20.47 -2.95 -1.82
C GLY A 141 -20.49 -1.43 -1.70
N GLN A 142 -20.76 -0.89 -0.50
CA GLN A 142 -20.78 0.55 -0.28
C GLN A 142 -19.36 1.15 -0.27
N ILE A 143 -18.39 0.44 0.32
CA ILE A 143 -16.99 0.89 0.31
C ILE A 143 -16.41 0.89 -1.10
N GLU A 144 -16.65 -0.17 -1.88
CA GLU A 144 -16.23 -0.23 -3.28
C GLU A 144 -16.86 0.89 -4.12
N GLU A 145 -18.14 1.19 -3.91
CA GLU A 145 -18.83 2.30 -4.58
C GLU A 145 -18.26 3.66 -4.19
N ASN A 146 -17.97 3.87 -2.91
CA ASN A 146 -17.35 5.11 -2.44
C ASN A 146 -15.96 5.31 -3.04
N ILE A 147 -15.15 4.25 -3.14
CA ILE A 147 -13.81 4.29 -3.75
C ILE A 147 -13.93 4.69 -5.22
N ARG A 148 -14.85 4.04 -5.94
CA ARG A 148 -15.12 4.34 -7.35
C ARG A 148 -15.55 5.79 -7.55
N THR A 149 -16.55 6.22 -6.79
CA THR A 149 -17.08 7.60 -6.83
C THR A 149 -15.99 8.63 -6.53
N TYR A 150 -15.11 8.35 -5.56
CA TYR A 150 -14.00 9.23 -5.23
C TYR A 150 -13.01 9.33 -6.41
N CYS A 151 -12.58 8.21 -6.99
CA CYS A 151 -11.65 8.22 -8.11
C CYS A 151 -12.25 8.91 -9.35
N GLU A 152 -13.52 8.64 -9.66
CA GLU A 152 -14.25 9.27 -10.77
C GLU A 152 -14.37 10.80 -10.60
N SER A 153 -14.56 11.28 -9.37
CA SER A 153 -14.70 12.72 -9.07
C SER A 153 -13.44 13.52 -9.38
N TYR A 154 -12.28 12.88 -9.40
CA TYR A 154 -10.98 13.50 -9.65
C TYR A 154 -10.26 12.98 -10.90
N ASP A 155 -10.93 12.16 -11.71
CA ASP A 155 -10.37 11.55 -12.92
C ASP A 155 -9.11 10.70 -12.64
N PHE A 156 -9.11 9.97 -11.52
CA PHE A 156 -8.05 9.02 -11.17
C PHE A 156 -8.31 7.65 -11.79
N GLU A 157 -7.27 6.99 -12.28
CA GLU A 157 -7.36 5.62 -12.79
C GLU A 157 -7.48 4.65 -11.61
N LEU A 158 -8.68 4.09 -11.42
CA LEU A 158 -8.92 3.06 -10.41
C LEU A 158 -8.50 1.68 -10.93
N ILE A 159 -7.54 1.06 -10.25
CA ILE A 159 -7.17 -0.35 -10.46
C ILE A 159 -7.83 -1.17 -9.37
N ALA A 160 -8.98 -1.77 -9.70
CA ALA A 160 -9.78 -2.54 -8.74
C ALA A 160 -8.96 -3.67 -8.09
N GLN A 161 -9.15 -3.84 -6.78
CA GLN A 161 -8.52 -4.88 -5.97
C GLN A 161 -9.60 -5.62 -5.16
N GLU A 162 -9.34 -6.88 -4.87
CA GLU A 162 -10.12 -7.62 -3.87
C GLU A 162 -9.74 -7.15 -2.46
N PRO A 163 -10.65 -7.24 -1.48
CA PRO A 163 -10.33 -6.91 -0.10
C PRO A 163 -9.27 -7.86 0.46
N VAL A 164 -8.34 -7.34 1.26
CA VAL A 164 -7.29 -8.15 1.91
C VAL A 164 -7.84 -9.03 3.03
N SER A 165 -9.01 -8.69 3.57
CA SER A 165 -9.74 -9.46 4.59
C SER A 165 -11.21 -9.06 4.61
N ASP A 166 -12.08 -10.02 4.93
CA ASP A 166 -13.52 -9.84 5.11
C ASP A 166 -13.94 -9.71 6.59
N ARG A 167 -12.96 -9.63 7.51
CA ARG A 167 -13.19 -9.70 8.97
C ARG A 167 -12.90 -8.42 9.73
N THR A 168 -12.19 -7.49 9.11
CA THR A 168 -11.72 -6.26 9.74
C THR A 168 -12.11 -5.05 8.92
N LEU A 169 -11.94 -3.86 9.47
CA LEU A 169 -12.17 -2.61 8.75
C LEU A 169 -10.85 -1.85 8.61
N LEU A 170 -10.45 -1.62 7.37
CA LEU A 170 -9.21 -0.98 7.00
C LEU A 170 -9.38 -0.35 5.63
N LEU A 171 -8.84 0.85 5.45
CA LEU A 171 -8.97 1.59 4.20
C LEU A 171 -7.74 2.42 3.91
N GLY A 172 -7.30 2.36 2.66
CA GLY A 172 -6.12 3.03 2.16
C GLY A 172 -5.93 2.72 0.70
N ALA A 173 -4.75 3.02 0.19
CA ALA A 173 -4.37 2.67 -1.16
C ALA A 173 -2.86 2.65 -1.33
N THR A 174 -2.42 1.85 -2.29
CA THR A 174 -1.19 2.10 -3.00
C THR A 174 -1.51 3.00 -4.19
N VAL A 175 -0.84 4.13 -4.26
CA VAL A 175 -1.07 5.16 -5.27
C VAL A 175 0.20 5.42 -6.06
N PHE A 176 0.04 5.70 -7.34
CA PHE A 176 1.12 6.01 -8.26
C PHE A 176 0.79 7.31 -8.98
N ALA A 177 1.80 8.14 -9.24
CA ALA A 177 1.67 9.30 -10.12
C ALA A 177 3.02 9.62 -10.77
N ARG A 178 2.98 10.40 -11.84
CA ARG A 178 4.16 10.92 -12.51
C ARG A 178 4.40 12.39 -12.17
N THR A 179 5.67 12.77 -12.21
CA THR A 179 6.09 14.16 -12.23
C THR A 179 7.29 14.35 -13.14
N MET A 180 7.35 15.50 -13.80
CA MET A 180 8.55 15.95 -14.51
C MET A 180 9.48 16.77 -13.61
N ARG A 181 9.05 17.12 -12.39
CA ARG A 181 9.92 17.75 -11.40
C ARG A 181 10.84 16.72 -10.78
N GLU A 182 12.11 17.06 -10.70
CA GLU A 182 13.06 16.29 -9.92
C GLU A 182 12.67 16.32 -8.44
N PRO A 183 12.38 15.16 -7.83
CA PRO A 183 12.12 15.08 -6.39
C PRO A 183 13.41 15.39 -5.60
N PRO A 184 13.30 15.79 -4.33
CA PRO A 184 14.46 16.10 -3.50
C PRO A 184 15.23 14.81 -3.14
N LEU A 185 16.18 14.41 -3.99
CA LEU A 185 16.99 13.19 -3.83
C LEU A 185 18.30 13.44 -3.06
N TRP A 186 18.28 14.28 -2.01
CA TRP A 186 19.48 14.64 -1.23
C TRP A 186 19.82 13.64 -0.11
N TYR A 187 19.81 12.35 -0.43
CA TYR A 187 20.15 11.29 0.53
C TYR A 187 21.59 11.44 1.06
N ASP A 188 22.48 12.03 0.26
CA ASP A 188 23.86 12.36 0.59
C ASP A 188 24.01 13.50 1.62
N LYS A 189 22.92 14.21 1.92
CA LYS A 189 22.87 15.32 2.89
C LYS A 189 22.18 14.95 4.19
N LEU A 190 21.77 13.69 4.34
CA LEU A 190 21.25 13.18 5.60
C LEU A 190 22.44 12.92 6.54
N GLU A 191 22.48 13.61 7.67
CA GLU A 191 23.40 13.29 8.77
C GLU A 191 22.76 12.19 9.64
N GLU A 192 23.57 11.31 10.25
CA GLU A 192 23.07 10.35 11.25
C GLU A 192 22.42 11.11 12.42
N GLY A 193 21.23 10.66 12.82
CA GLY A 193 20.47 11.20 13.96
C GLY A 193 20.62 10.36 15.22
#